data_AF-A0A0C9S4H4-F1
#
_entry.id   AF-A0A0C9S4H4-F1
#
_cell.length_a   1.000
_cell.length_b   1.000
_cell.length_c   1.000
_cell.angle_alpha   90.00
_cell.angle_beta   90.00
_cell.angle_gamma   90.00
#
_symmetry.space_group_name_H-M   'P 1'
#
loop_
_entity.id
_entity.type
_entity.pdbx_description
1 polymer ?
#
loop_
_entity_poly.entity_id
_entity_poly.type
_entity_poly.pdbx_seq_one_letter_code
_entity_poly.pdbx_strand_id
1 'polypeptide(L)'
;MRRMFFVILSIGLQLNAVPSEATNPQKPDPIGVGIEVKAFLYYDSSYEDLIKSKESPRPTDNKSIEDSMEKELTSLMRKVQERFNNRSIMINITIEQVAKNDSFSVQYERGKKSLDVRKTLDKLQKTAQSSGASNNTIVYFFSA
;
A
#
# COMPACT_ATOMS: atom_id res chain seq x y z
N MET A 1 -10.51 29.11 70.96
CA MET A 1 -10.22 28.10 69.93
C MET A 1 -10.99 28.49 68.66
N ARG A 2 -10.27 28.84 67.59
CA ARG A 2 -10.84 29.35 66.33
C ARG A 2 -11.50 28.21 65.55
N ARG A 3 -12.76 28.36 65.18
CA ARG A 3 -13.46 27.52 64.20
C ARG A 3 -13.36 28.21 62.85
N MET A 4 -12.74 27.53 61.89
CA MET A 4 -12.51 28.01 60.53
C MET A 4 -13.71 27.57 59.68
N PHE A 5 -14.51 28.51 59.20
CA PHE A 5 -15.56 28.25 58.22
C PHE A 5 -14.96 28.37 56.81
N PHE A 6 -15.04 27.30 56.03
CA PHE A 6 -14.74 27.32 54.60
C PHE A 6 -15.97 27.87 53.86
N VAL A 7 -15.80 29.02 53.20
CA VAL A 7 -16.78 29.54 52.23
C VAL A 7 -16.38 28.97 50.87
N ILE A 8 -17.20 28.06 50.33
CA ILE A 8 -17.05 27.59 48.96
C ILE A 8 -17.76 28.61 48.05
N LEU A 9 -16.95 29.38 47.32
CA LEU A 9 -17.43 30.30 46.28
C LEU A 9 -17.75 29.48 45.02
N SER A 10 -19.01 29.07 44.86
CA SER A 10 -19.49 28.46 43.62
C SER A 10 -19.61 29.52 42.52
N ILE A 11 -18.57 29.63 41.69
CA ILE A 11 -18.65 30.37 40.43
C ILE A 11 -19.45 29.49 39.46
N GLY A 12 -20.72 29.82 39.29
CA GLY A 12 -21.53 29.28 38.21
C GLY A 12 -20.98 29.77 36.88
N LEU A 13 -20.16 28.96 36.23
CA LEU A 13 -19.85 29.12 34.81
C LEU A 13 -21.15 28.88 34.04
N GLN A 14 -21.79 29.97 33.59
CA GLN A 14 -22.79 29.87 32.52
C GLN A 14 -22.05 29.41 31.27
N LEU A 15 -22.15 28.11 30.98
CA LEU A 15 -21.78 27.53 29.71
C LEU A 15 -22.73 28.13 28.67
N ASN A 16 -22.31 29.21 28.03
CA ASN A 16 -22.86 29.59 26.73
C ASN A 16 -22.45 28.48 25.77
N ALA A 17 -23.31 27.47 25.63
CA ALA A 17 -23.24 26.50 24.56
C ALA A 17 -23.46 27.28 23.26
N VAL A 18 -22.37 27.74 22.64
CA VAL A 18 -22.38 28.05 21.23
C VAL A 18 -22.78 26.73 20.56
N PRO A 19 -23.90 26.67 19.81
CA PRO A 19 -24.16 25.52 18.98
C PRO A 19 -23.00 25.47 17.99
N SER A 20 -22.04 24.59 18.24
CA SER A 20 -21.08 24.20 17.22
C SER A 20 -21.94 23.55 16.16
N GLU A 21 -22.24 24.31 15.13
CA GLU A 21 -22.82 23.82 13.89
C GLU A 21 -22.03 22.57 13.55
N ALA A 22 -22.68 21.41 13.72
CA ALA A 22 -22.08 20.13 13.38
C ALA A 22 -21.92 20.18 11.87
N THR A 23 -20.77 20.67 11.41
CA THR A 23 -20.36 20.58 10.02
C THR A 23 -20.36 19.09 9.72
N ASN A 24 -21.43 18.63 9.09
CA ASN A 24 -21.49 17.31 8.50
C ASN A 24 -20.18 17.14 7.74
N PRO A 25 -19.29 16.19 8.08
CA PRO A 25 -18.00 16.08 7.43
C PRO A 25 -18.27 15.87 5.95
N GLN A 26 -18.14 16.96 5.19
CA GLN A 26 -18.51 17.00 3.80
C GLN A 26 -17.56 16.02 3.12
N LYS A 27 -18.12 14.96 2.51
CA LYS A 27 -17.31 13.95 1.86
C LYS A 27 -16.43 14.68 0.84
N PRO A 28 -15.10 14.50 0.89
CA PRO A 28 -14.20 15.23 -0.01
C PRO A 28 -14.58 14.92 -1.46
N ASP A 29 -14.54 15.96 -2.29
CA ASP A 29 -14.80 15.85 -3.72
C ASP A 29 -13.87 14.79 -4.34
N PRO A 30 -14.39 13.94 -5.24
CA PRO A 30 -13.60 12.89 -5.85
C PRO A 30 -12.50 13.47 -6.74
N ILE A 31 -11.28 12.99 -6.55
CA ILE A 31 -10.12 13.30 -7.40
C ILE A 31 -9.73 12.07 -8.23
N GLY A 32 -9.04 12.30 -9.35
CA GLY A 32 -8.50 11.21 -10.18
C GLY A 32 -9.53 10.49 -11.06
N VAL A 33 -10.73 11.04 -11.23
CA VAL A 33 -11.75 10.48 -12.13
C VAL A 33 -11.20 10.39 -13.56
N GLY A 34 -11.31 9.20 -14.17
CA GLY A 34 -10.82 8.95 -15.53
C GLY A 34 -9.30 8.78 -15.62
N ILE A 35 -8.57 8.81 -14.50
CA ILE A 35 -7.14 8.53 -14.48
C ILE A 35 -6.91 7.02 -14.48
N GLU A 36 -6.27 6.54 -15.53
CA GLU A 36 -5.77 5.16 -15.62
C GLU A 36 -4.31 5.10 -15.15
N VAL A 37 -4.04 4.21 -14.21
CA VAL A 37 -2.71 3.86 -13.72
C VAL A 37 -2.37 2.47 -14.25
N LYS A 38 -1.29 2.35 -14.99
CA LYS A 38 -0.77 1.07 -15.46
C LYS A 38 0.19 0.49 -14.42
N ALA A 39 0.18 -0.82 -14.24
CA ALA A 39 1.01 -1.50 -13.26
C ALA A 39 1.84 -2.63 -13.90
N PHE A 40 3.15 -2.56 -13.72
CA PHE A 40 4.06 -3.68 -13.95
C PHE A 40 4.44 -4.27 -12.60
N LEU A 41 4.10 -5.53 -12.38
CA LEU A 41 4.29 -6.21 -11.10
C LEU A 41 5.41 -7.24 -11.24
N TYR A 42 6.52 -7.00 -10.55
CA TYR A 42 7.62 -7.95 -10.49
C TYR A 42 7.71 -8.60 -9.12
N TYR A 43 8.14 -9.85 -9.06
CA TYR A 43 8.39 -10.56 -7.81
C TYR A 43 9.65 -11.41 -7.92
N ASP A 44 10.29 -11.74 -6.80
CA ASP A 44 11.40 -12.69 -6.77
C ASP A 44 11.01 -14.04 -6.14
N SER A 45 11.96 -14.97 -6.14
CA SER A 45 11.78 -16.30 -5.55
C SER A 45 11.47 -16.25 -4.06
N SER A 46 11.97 -15.26 -3.32
CA SER A 46 11.68 -15.14 -1.89
C SER A 46 10.19 -14.87 -1.64
N TYR A 47 9.58 -14.02 -2.47
CA TYR A 47 8.15 -13.77 -2.40
C TYR A 47 7.32 -14.97 -2.86
N GLU A 48 7.76 -15.66 -3.92
CA GLU A 48 7.12 -16.89 -4.40
C GLU A 48 7.13 -17.97 -3.31
N ASP A 49 8.26 -18.19 -2.65
CA ASP A 49 8.40 -19.15 -1.55
C ASP A 49 7.51 -18.77 -0.36
N LEU A 50 7.39 -17.47 -0.05
CA LEU A 50 6.47 -16.98 0.97
C LEU A 50 5.01 -17.33 0.64
N ILE A 51 4.57 -17.15 -0.60
CA ILE A 51 3.20 -17.50 -1.02
C ILE A 51 2.99 -19.01 -1.00
N LYS A 52 3.94 -19.79 -1.54
CA LYS A 52 3.91 -21.26 -1.50
C LYS A 52 3.86 -21.80 -0.07
N SER A 53 4.54 -21.16 0.88
CA SER A 53 4.51 -21.59 2.28
C SER A 53 3.16 -21.39 2.96
N LYS A 54 2.33 -20.47 2.44
CA LYS A 54 0.96 -20.22 2.93
C LYS A 54 -0.07 -21.15 2.29
N GLU A 55 0.22 -21.65 1.09
CA GLU A 55 -0.62 -22.62 0.40
C GLU A 55 -0.14 -24.05 0.73
N SER A 56 -1.07 -24.99 0.90
CA SER A 56 -0.70 -26.39 1.23
C SER A 56 0.21 -26.97 0.13
N PRO A 57 1.27 -27.75 0.46
CA PRO A 57 2.25 -28.22 -0.50
C PRO A 57 1.60 -29.22 -1.46
N ARG A 58 1.08 -28.73 -2.57
CA ARG A 58 0.75 -29.54 -3.73
C ARG A 58 1.94 -29.49 -4.69
N PRO A 59 2.29 -30.60 -5.35
CA PRO A 59 3.21 -30.55 -6.48
C PRO A 59 2.49 -29.78 -7.58
N THR A 60 3.02 -28.59 -7.89
CA THR A 60 2.44 -27.70 -8.89
C THR A 60 3.51 -27.29 -9.87
N ASP A 61 3.25 -27.50 -11.16
CA ASP A 61 4.16 -27.11 -12.24
C ASP A 61 4.34 -25.58 -12.28
N ASN A 62 5.50 -25.10 -12.77
CA ASN A 62 5.86 -23.67 -12.80
C ASN A 62 4.77 -22.76 -13.39
N LYS A 63 4.10 -23.19 -14.46
CA LYS A 63 3.03 -22.42 -15.10
C LYS A 63 1.86 -22.17 -14.12
N SER A 64 1.50 -23.15 -13.32
CA SER A 64 0.43 -23.00 -12.33
C SER A 64 0.83 -22.09 -11.17
N ILE A 65 2.13 -21.95 -10.89
CA ILE A 65 2.63 -21.00 -9.88
C ILE A 65 2.58 -19.58 -10.43
N GLU A 66 2.98 -19.37 -11.69
CA GLU A 66 2.88 -18.08 -12.37
C GLU A 66 1.42 -17.61 -12.44
N ASP A 67 0.49 -18.49 -12.86
CA ASP A 67 -0.94 -18.21 -12.89
C ASP A 67 -1.50 -17.89 -11.49
N SER A 68 -1.04 -18.60 -10.45
CA SER A 68 -1.43 -18.33 -9.06
C SER A 68 -0.91 -16.96 -8.59
N MET A 69 0.33 -16.62 -8.94
CA MET A 69 0.95 -15.36 -8.57
C MET A 69 0.27 -14.17 -9.26
N GLU A 70 -0.05 -14.30 -10.55
CA GLU A 70 -0.82 -13.30 -11.29
C GLU A 70 -2.17 -13.04 -10.62
N LYS A 71 -2.87 -14.10 -10.24
CA LYS A 71 -4.16 -13.98 -9.54
C LYS A 71 -4.02 -13.31 -8.17
N GLU A 72 -3.03 -13.67 -7.38
CA GLU A 72 -2.81 -13.11 -6.03
C GLU A 72 -2.47 -11.62 -6.11
N LEU A 73 -1.52 -11.25 -6.97
CA LEU A 73 -1.12 -9.85 -7.17
C LEU A 73 -2.24 -9.02 -7.81
N THR A 74 -3.02 -9.60 -8.71
CA THR A 74 -4.22 -8.96 -9.26
C THR A 74 -5.26 -8.67 -8.18
N SER A 75 -5.51 -9.65 -7.31
CA SER A 75 -6.41 -9.48 -6.16
C SER A 75 -5.91 -8.40 -5.20
N LEU A 76 -4.60 -8.33 -4.97
CA LEU A 76 -3.97 -7.28 -4.17
C LEU A 76 -4.17 -5.89 -4.78
N MET A 77 -3.88 -5.72 -6.07
CA MET A 77 -4.05 -4.43 -6.76
C MET A 77 -5.52 -3.98 -6.79
N ARG A 78 -6.47 -4.91 -6.97
CA ARG A 78 -7.90 -4.61 -6.85
C ARG A 78 -8.25 -4.04 -5.46
N LYS A 79 -7.76 -4.65 -4.38
CA LYS A 79 -7.99 -4.14 -3.01
C LYS A 79 -7.35 -2.76 -2.81
N VAL A 80 -6.20 -2.50 -3.42
CA VAL A 80 -5.55 -1.18 -3.39
C VAL A 80 -6.43 -0.14 -4.09
N GLN A 81 -6.91 -0.43 -5.30
CA GLN A 81 -7.84 0.43 -6.02
C GLN A 81 -9.11 0.71 -5.21
N GLU A 82 -9.74 -0.32 -4.66
CA GLU A 82 -10.93 -0.18 -3.80
C GLU A 82 -10.66 0.75 -2.61
N ARG A 83 -9.50 0.61 -1.99
CA ARG A 83 -9.11 1.46 -0.86
C ARG A 83 -8.95 2.92 -1.26
N PHE A 84 -8.40 3.20 -2.45
CA PHE A 84 -8.31 4.56 -2.99
C PHE A 84 -9.71 5.12 -3.31
N ASN A 85 -10.52 4.35 -4.03
CA ASN A 85 -11.88 4.77 -4.44
C ASN A 85 -12.77 5.06 -3.21
N ASN A 86 -12.67 4.23 -2.16
CA ASN A 86 -13.38 4.45 -0.90
C ASN A 86 -12.98 5.74 -0.17
N ARG A 87 -11.83 6.33 -0.53
CA ARG A 87 -11.31 7.60 -0.01
C ARG A 87 -11.44 8.74 -1.01
N SER A 88 -12.38 8.65 -1.95
CA SER A 88 -12.61 9.65 -3.00
C SER A 88 -11.42 9.83 -3.96
N ILE A 89 -10.56 8.82 -4.13
CA ILE A 89 -9.47 8.81 -5.12
C ILE A 89 -9.84 7.80 -6.21
N MET A 90 -10.49 8.27 -7.28
CA MET A 90 -11.23 7.48 -8.28
C MET A 90 -10.37 7.01 -9.46
N ILE A 91 -9.21 6.40 -9.17
CA ILE A 91 -8.30 5.87 -10.19
C ILE A 91 -8.74 4.48 -10.67
N ASN A 92 -8.33 4.12 -11.88
CA ASN A 92 -8.42 2.75 -12.39
C ASN A 92 -7.01 2.16 -12.54
N ILE A 93 -6.75 1.01 -11.92
CA ILE A 93 -5.47 0.32 -11.99
C ILE A 93 -5.58 -0.82 -13.00
N THR A 94 -4.85 -0.71 -14.09
CA THR A 94 -4.73 -1.75 -15.13
C THR A 94 -3.40 -2.48 -14.95
N ILE A 95 -3.44 -3.80 -14.81
CA ILE A 95 -2.24 -4.62 -14.71
C ILE A 95 -1.85 -5.03 -16.12
N GLU A 96 -0.66 -4.61 -16.54
CA GLU A 96 -0.15 -4.86 -17.88
C GLU A 96 0.84 -6.02 -17.90
N GLN A 97 1.51 -6.27 -16.77
CA GLN A 97 2.50 -7.33 -16.67
C GLN A 97 2.60 -7.85 -15.23
N VAL A 98 2.69 -9.16 -15.09
CA VAL A 98 3.15 -9.85 -13.89
C VAL A 98 4.30 -10.77 -14.28
N ALA A 99 5.47 -10.63 -13.64
CA ALA A 99 6.63 -11.43 -14.01
C ALA A 99 7.59 -11.68 -12.83
N LYS A 100 8.17 -12.88 -12.81
CA LYS A 100 9.27 -13.20 -11.90
C LYS A 100 10.57 -12.56 -12.38
N ASN A 101 11.31 -11.93 -11.47
CA ASN A 101 12.64 -11.37 -11.75
C ASN A 101 13.52 -11.32 -10.50
N ASP A 102 14.32 -12.38 -10.30
CA ASP A 102 15.29 -12.46 -9.20
C ASP A 102 16.45 -11.46 -9.33
N SER A 103 16.65 -10.87 -10.52
CA SER A 103 17.77 -9.97 -10.74
C SER A 103 17.59 -8.61 -10.06
N PHE A 104 16.36 -8.19 -9.74
CA PHE A 104 16.13 -6.93 -9.05
C PHE A 104 16.62 -6.94 -7.60
N SER A 105 16.60 -8.10 -6.96
CA SER A 105 17.05 -8.24 -5.57
C SER A 105 18.56 -8.09 -5.45
N VAL A 106 18.99 -6.96 -4.87
CA VAL A 106 20.37 -6.73 -4.47
C VAL A 106 20.49 -7.04 -2.98
N GLN A 107 21.38 -7.96 -2.61
CA GLN A 107 21.64 -8.32 -1.21
C GLN A 107 22.83 -7.55 -0.66
N TYR A 108 22.88 -7.37 0.66
CA TYR A 108 24.08 -6.86 1.31
C TYR A 108 25.24 -7.85 1.20
N GLU A 109 26.44 -7.33 0.91
CA GLU A 109 27.66 -8.15 0.83
C GLU A 109 27.99 -8.83 2.16
N ARG A 110 27.73 -8.13 3.28
CA ARG A 110 27.90 -8.64 4.65
C ARG A 110 26.53 -9.03 5.22
N GLY A 111 26.04 -10.21 4.84
CA GLY A 111 24.75 -10.73 5.26
C GLY A 111 23.81 -10.96 4.08
N LYS A 112 24.08 -12.04 3.32
CA LYS A 112 23.35 -12.46 2.10
C LYS A 112 21.86 -12.81 2.29
N LYS A 113 21.29 -12.50 3.45
CA LYS A 113 19.87 -12.75 3.77
C LYS A 113 19.04 -11.48 3.76
N SER A 114 19.66 -10.30 3.71
CA SER A 114 18.94 -9.03 3.75
C SER A 114 19.12 -8.26 2.44
N LEU A 115 18.01 -7.71 1.96
CA LEU A 115 17.95 -6.87 0.77
C LEU A 115 18.60 -5.51 1.05
N ASP A 116 19.53 -5.10 0.19
CA ASP A 116 19.96 -3.71 0.05
C ASP A 116 18.87 -2.94 -0.71
N VAL A 117 17.87 -2.46 0.04
CA VAL A 117 16.68 -1.76 -0.48
C VAL A 117 17.06 -0.59 -1.39
N ARG A 118 18.15 0.12 -1.09
CA ARG A 118 18.57 1.29 -1.88
C ARG A 118 19.07 0.87 -3.24
N LYS A 119 19.95 -0.14 -3.30
CA LYS A 119 20.46 -0.65 -4.59
C LYS A 119 19.38 -1.36 -5.39
N THR A 120 18.48 -2.08 -4.73
CA THR A 120 17.31 -2.69 -5.38
C THR A 120 16.40 -1.63 -6.00
N LEU A 121 16.10 -0.55 -5.28
CA LEU A 121 15.28 0.55 -5.80
C LEU A 121 15.96 1.26 -6.98
N ASP A 122 17.27 1.52 -6.91
CA ASP A 122 18.04 2.10 -8.02
C ASP A 122 17.97 1.22 -9.28
N LYS A 123 18.08 -0.11 -9.11
CA LYS A 123 17.94 -1.06 -10.21
C LYS A 123 16.52 -1.04 -10.81
N LEU A 124 15.50 -1.01 -9.95
CA LEU A 124 14.10 -0.93 -10.40
C LEU A 124 13.81 0.37 -11.16
N GLN A 125 14.33 1.50 -10.69
CA GLN A 125 14.20 2.80 -11.36
C GLN A 125 14.86 2.80 -12.74
N LYS A 126 16.08 2.26 -12.86
CA LYS A 126 16.77 2.12 -14.15
C LYS A 126 15.97 1.27 -15.12
N THR A 127 15.42 0.15 -14.65
CA THR A 127 14.57 -0.70 -15.49
C THR A 127 13.30 0.01 -15.93
N ALA A 128 12.62 0.71 -15.02
CA ALA A 128 11.44 1.51 -15.35
C ALA A 128 11.76 2.58 -16.42
N GLN A 129 12.89 3.30 -16.27
CA GLN A 129 13.34 4.32 -17.22
C GLN A 129 13.67 3.72 -18.60
N SER A 130 14.20 2.50 -18.66
CA SER A 130 14.54 1.82 -19.92
C SER A 130 13.38 1.07 -20.57
N SER A 131 12.24 0.93 -19.89
CA SER A 131 11.14 0.06 -20.33
C SER A 131 10.35 0.61 -21.52
N GLY A 132 10.48 1.91 -21.82
CA GLY A 132 9.64 2.60 -22.80
C GLY A 132 8.16 2.70 -22.39
N ALA A 133 7.84 2.38 -21.13
CA ALA A 133 6.47 2.45 -20.62
C ALA A 133 5.94 3.90 -20.62
N SER A 134 4.62 4.03 -20.74
CA SER A 134 3.95 5.32 -20.65
C SER A 134 4.12 5.95 -19.26
N ASN A 135 3.99 7.27 -19.20
CA ASN A 135 4.16 8.08 -17.99
C ASN A 135 3.14 7.81 -16.87
N ASN A 136 2.08 7.05 -17.16
CA ASN A 136 1.11 6.58 -16.17
C ASN A 136 1.40 5.15 -15.66
N THR A 137 2.56 4.58 -15.97
CA THR A 137 2.97 3.25 -15.51
C THR A 137 3.76 3.32 -14.21
N ILE A 138 3.38 2.52 -13.23
CA ILE A 138 4.12 2.30 -11.99
C ILE A 138 4.71 0.88 -12.00
N VAL A 139 6.00 0.78 -11.66
CA VAL A 139 6.69 -0.50 -11.53
C VAL A 139 6.78 -0.88 -10.05
N TYR A 140 6.25 -2.05 -9.71
CA TYR A 140 6.27 -2.62 -8.37
C TYR A 140 7.21 -3.81 -8.30
N PHE A 141 7.82 -4.02 -7.14
CA PHE A 141 8.66 -5.18 -6.85
C PHE A 141 8.33 -5.79 -5.49
N PHE A 142 7.99 -7.07 -5.47
CA PHE A 142 7.63 -7.84 -4.27
C PHE A 142 8.75 -8.84 -3.91
N SER A 143 9.19 -8.79 -2.66
CA SER A 143 10.30 -9.58 -2.09
C SER A 143 10.04 -9.81 -0.60
N ALA A 144 10.64 -10.85 0.00
CA ALA A 144 10.40 -11.30 1.37
C ALA A 144 11.70 -11.42 2.20
#